data_AF-A0A9J5VYN4-F1
#
_entry.id   AF-A0A9J5VYN4-F1
#
_cell.length_a   1.000
_cell.length_b   1.000
_cell.length_c   1.000
_cell.angle_alpha   90.00
_cell.angle_beta   90.00
_cell.angle_gamma   90.00
#
_symmetry.space_group_name_H-M   'P 1'
#
loop_
_entity.id
_entity.type
_entity.pdbx_description
1 polymer ?
#
loop_
_entity_poly.entity_id
_entity_poly.type
_entity_poly.pdbx_seq_one_letter_code
_entity_poly.pdbx_strand_id
1 'polypeptide(L)'
;MICQLRQAVFLYFGIFPKGQVVEAENIIRLWMAEGFIPRGEERMEDVAEGFLNELKRRLGSSGRYILGKVEALKVNFFDIYDPINHSISSSCIRHGIHSQEKRYLSLDLSNLKLRSIMFFNLGFRNMSHINFSSVFQHVYVLYMDIIDGTLPDAIGSLYHLKFLRLTALKNLQTLCVKCNFKQFCQLPPETADLINLRYLAVPYSEPLNRIRKLTSLQALEGVSLLRNLTPLNNISNLKNLSTLKLLCYADESFPSLEFLISCHNLKKLLLEGRIEKLPLFPNSITMLTLVDSKLMEDPMFILGMLPNLRNLCLFRAYQGKEIICSDNSFSQLKFLSLDCLWNLERWNLATSAMPLIKALRRFRS
;
A
#
# COMPACT_ATOMS: atom_id res chain seq x y z
N MET A 1 -17.84 -24.36 -2.54
CA MET A 1 -16.71 -23.50 -2.15
C MET A 1 -16.60 -22.19 -2.95
N ILE A 2 -16.41 -22.21 -4.28
CA ILE A 2 -16.18 -20.98 -5.08
C ILE A 2 -17.35 -19.98 -5.03
N CYS A 3 -18.60 -20.46 -5.00
CA CYS A 3 -19.80 -19.59 -4.92
C CYS A 3 -19.93 -18.84 -3.58
N GLN A 4 -19.49 -19.44 -2.46
CA GLN A 4 -19.52 -18.81 -1.14
C GLN A 4 -18.44 -17.72 -1.00
N LEU A 5 -17.26 -17.93 -1.60
CA LEU A 5 -16.17 -16.93 -1.61
C LEU A 5 -16.55 -15.70 -2.45
N ARG A 6 -17.19 -15.93 -3.60
CA ARG A 6 -17.73 -14.87 -4.47
C ARG A 6 -18.79 -14.02 -3.77
N GLN A 7 -19.64 -14.65 -2.95
CA GLN A 7 -20.64 -13.94 -2.18
C GLN A 7 -19.99 -13.08 -1.09
N ALA A 8 -19.01 -13.62 -0.35
CA ALA A 8 -18.32 -12.87 0.71
C ALA A 8 -17.62 -11.59 0.20
N VAL A 9 -16.89 -11.66 -0.93
CA VAL A 9 -16.22 -10.47 -1.50
C VAL A 9 -17.20 -9.39 -1.97
N PHE A 10 -18.38 -9.80 -2.47
CA PHE A 10 -19.45 -8.89 -2.87
C PHE A 10 -20.14 -8.24 -1.67
N LEU A 11 -20.57 -9.04 -0.68
CA LEU A 11 -21.24 -8.56 0.53
C LEU A 11 -20.35 -7.58 1.32
N TYR A 12 -19.04 -7.77 1.28
CA TYR A 12 -18.09 -6.93 2.00
C TYR A 12 -18.11 -5.46 1.59
N PHE A 13 -18.53 -5.13 0.36
CA PHE A 13 -18.68 -3.73 -0.03
C PHE A 13 -19.78 -3.00 0.76
N GLY A 14 -20.79 -3.72 1.27
CA GLY A 14 -21.92 -3.13 1.99
C GLY A 14 -21.57 -2.48 3.33
N ILE A 15 -20.40 -2.80 3.90
CA ILE A 15 -19.94 -2.23 5.17
C ILE A 15 -19.47 -0.77 5.04
N PHE A 16 -19.10 -0.35 3.82
CA PHE A 16 -18.64 1.00 3.56
C PHE A 16 -19.81 2.03 3.61
N PRO A 17 -19.54 3.28 3.98
CA PRO A 17 -20.44 4.40 3.75
C PRO A 17 -20.83 4.56 2.28
N LYS A 18 -22.07 4.99 2.04
CA LYS A 18 -22.58 5.28 0.70
C LYS A 18 -21.76 6.41 0.07
N GLY A 19 -21.29 6.21 -1.16
CA GLY A 19 -20.53 7.21 -1.93
C GLY A 19 -19.04 7.24 -1.63
N GLN A 20 -18.53 6.41 -0.71
CA GLN A 20 -17.10 6.34 -0.45
C GLN A 20 -16.34 5.72 -1.64
N VAL A 21 -15.28 6.40 -2.09
CA VAL A 21 -14.35 5.86 -3.08
C VAL A 21 -13.38 4.90 -2.40
N VAL A 22 -13.31 3.66 -2.90
CA VAL A 22 -12.39 2.63 -2.40
C VAL A 22 -11.41 2.26 -3.51
N GLU A 23 -10.12 2.49 -3.26
CA GLU A 23 -9.06 2.10 -4.19
C GLU A 23 -9.01 0.56 -4.35
N ALA A 24 -8.81 0.10 -5.58
CA ALA A 24 -8.80 -1.32 -5.94
C ALA A 24 -7.80 -2.16 -5.10
N GLU A 25 -6.63 -1.58 -4.83
CA GLU A 25 -5.61 -2.24 -4.03
C GLU A 25 -6.04 -2.41 -2.56
N ASN A 26 -6.75 -1.43 -2.00
CA ASN A 26 -7.22 -1.48 -0.61
C ASN A 26 -8.27 -2.56 -0.40
N ILE A 27 -9.20 -2.73 -1.34
CA ILE A 27 -10.23 -3.77 -1.23
C ILE A 27 -9.64 -5.18 -1.38
N ILE A 28 -8.67 -5.36 -2.28
CA ILE A 28 -7.94 -6.64 -2.42
C ILE A 28 -7.24 -7.01 -1.10
N ARG A 29 -6.55 -6.04 -0.49
CA ARG A 29 -5.86 -6.23 0.79
C ARG A 29 -6.82 -6.59 1.93
N LEU A 30 -8.02 -5.98 1.95
CA LEU A 30 -9.07 -6.31 2.92
C LEU A 30 -9.57 -7.75 2.76
N TRP A 31 -9.87 -8.18 1.53
CA TRP A 31 -10.35 -9.55 1.28
C TRP A 31 -9.34 -10.62 1.66
N MET A 32 -8.05 -10.38 1.37
CA MET A 32 -7.00 -11.30 1.78
C MET A 32 -6.93 -11.42 3.31
N ALA A 33 -7.10 -10.31 4.02
CA ALA A 33 -7.02 -10.29 5.48
C ALA A 33 -8.24 -10.89 6.18
N GLU A 34 -9.43 -10.70 5.62
CA GLU A 34 -10.64 -11.41 6.04
C GLU A 34 -10.54 -12.93 5.78
N GLY A 35 -9.60 -13.35 4.93
CA GLY A 35 -9.43 -14.75 4.52
C GLY A 35 -10.43 -15.18 3.45
N PHE A 36 -11.02 -14.25 2.70
CA PHE A 36 -11.91 -14.56 1.58
C PHE A 36 -11.17 -15.11 0.36
N ILE A 37 -9.85 -14.91 0.32
CA ILE A 37 -9.00 -15.40 -0.76
C ILE A 37 -8.30 -16.67 -0.27
N PRO A 38 -8.52 -17.83 -0.92
CA PRO A 38 -7.90 -19.07 -0.52
C PRO A 38 -6.39 -19.04 -0.79
N ARG A 39 -5.63 -19.74 0.06
CA ARG A 39 -4.22 -20.03 -0.23
C ARG A 39 -4.15 -21.21 -1.20
N GLY A 40 -3.39 -21.06 -2.28
CA GLY A 40 -3.19 -22.09 -3.29
C GLY A 40 -1.83 -21.92 -3.96
N GLU A 41 -1.67 -22.53 -5.14
CA GLU A 41 -0.46 -22.43 -5.95
C GLU A 41 -0.29 -21.02 -6.54
N GLU A 42 -1.40 -20.35 -6.86
CA GLU A 42 -1.42 -18.97 -7.34
C GLU A 42 -1.26 -17.95 -6.20
N ARG A 43 -0.71 -16.78 -6.53
CA ARG A 43 -0.60 -15.68 -5.57
C ARG A 43 -2.00 -15.19 -5.20
N MET A 44 -2.24 -14.97 -3.91
CA MET A 44 -3.54 -14.48 -3.43
C MET A 44 -3.90 -13.12 -4.04
N GLU A 45 -2.90 -12.29 -4.37
CA GLU A 45 -3.13 -11.00 -5.01
C GLU A 45 -3.72 -11.17 -6.42
N ASP A 46 -3.18 -12.11 -7.21
CA ASP A 46 -3.64 -12.38 -8.58
C ASP A 46 -5.07 -12.95 -8.56
N VAL A 47 -5.35 -13.87 -7.62
CA VAL A 47 -6.70 -14.43 -7.39
C VAL A 47 -7.69 -13.33 -6.97
N ALA A 48 -7.29 -12.44 -6.06
CA ALA A 48 -8.11 -11.34 -5.58
C ALA A 48 -8.40 -10.30 -6.67
N GLU A 49 -7.40 -9.99 -7.50
CA GLU A 49 -7.56 -9.10 -8.65
C GLU A 49 -8.50 -9.70 -9.70
N GLY A 50 -8.42 -11.01 -9.94
CA GLY A 50 -9.37 -11.76 -10.77
C GLY A 50 -10.81 -11.58 -10.30
N PHE A 51 -11.07 -11.74 -9.00
CA PHE A 51 -12.41 -11.50 -8.43
C PHE A 51 -12.85 -10.05 -8.56
N LEU A 52 -11.97 -9.08 -8.32
CA LEU A 52 -12.30 -7.66 -8.46
C LEU A 52 -12.68 -7.30 -9.90
N ASN A 53 -11.94 -7.83 -10.89
CA ASN A 53 -12.23 -7.61 -12.31
C ASN A 53 -13.54 -8.27 -12.75
N GLU A 54 -13.83 -9.48 -12.25
CA GLU A 54 -15.12 -10.14 -12.46
C GLU A 54 -16.28 -9.30 -11.89
N LEU A 55 -16.11 -8.76 -10.67
CA LEU A 55 -17.09 -7.89 -10.02
C LEU A 55 -17.31 -6.60 -10.82
N LYS A 56 -16.24 -5.92 -11.27
CA LYS A 56 -16.34 -4.72 -12.12
C LYS A 56 -17.13 -4.98 -13.39
N ARG A 57 -16.89 -6.12 -14.06
CA ARG A 57 -17.62 -6.51 -15.28
C ARG A 57 -19.11 -6.78 -15.02
N ARG A 58 -19.45 -7.34 -13.85
CA ARG A 58 -20.84 -7.69 -13.48
C ARG A 58 -21.63 -6.54 -12.87
N LEU A 59 -20.98 -5.61 -12.18
CA LEU A 59 -21.61 -4.61 -11.31
C LEU A 59 -21.65 -3.20 -11.92
N GLY A 60 -21.90 -3.06 -13.22
CA GLY A 60 -22.03 -1.75 -13.88
C GLY A 60 -22.71 -0.66 -13.03
N SER A 61 -22.26 0.58 -13.22
CA SER A 61 -22.45 1.79 -12.39
C SER A 61 -23.67 1.82 -11.45
N SER A 62 -23.39 1.86 -10.15
CA SER A 62 -24.18 2.50 -9.07
C SER A 62 -25.47 1.83 -8.54
N GLY A 63 -26.13 0.92 -9.26
CA GLY A 63 -27.43 0.37 -8.81
C GLY A 63 -27.40 -0.82 -7.84
N ARG A 64 -26.35 -1.65 -7.86
CA ARG A 64 -26.30 -2.95 -7.15
C ARG A 64 -25.66 -2.93 -5.75
N TYR A 65 -25.09 -1.79 -5.36
CA TYR A 65 -24.47 -1.61 -4.04
C TYR A 65 -25.48 -1.72 -2.88
N ILE A 66 -26.68 -1.16 -3.08
CA ILE A 66 -27.76 -1.19 -2.08
C ILE A 66 -28.28 -2.63 -1.88
N LEU A 67 -28.38 -3.41 -2.96
CA LEU A 67 -28.82 -4.80 -2.90
C LEU A 67 -27.84 -5.67 -2.09
N GLY A 68 -26.52 -5.52 -2.32
CA GLY A 68 -25.50 -6.25 -1.56
C GLY A 68 -25.48 -5.91 -0.07
N LYS A 69 -25.80 -4.66 0.31
CA LYS A 69 -25.92 -4.24 1.72
C LYS A 69 -27.11 -4.92 2.41
N VAL A 70 -28.28 -4.97 1.75
CA VAL A 70 -29.48 -5.62 2.30
C VAL A 70 -29.27 -7.12 2.47
N GLU A 71 -28.65 -7.78 1.48
CA GLU A 71 -28.32 -9.20 1.57
C GLU A 71 -27.32 -9.50 2.69
N ALA A 72 -26.31 -8.65 2.88
CA ALA A 72 -25.28 -8.84 3.91
C ALA A 72 -25.84 -8.77 5.33
N LEU A 73 -26.77 -7.83 5.58
CA LEU A 73 -27.45 -7.70 6.87
C LEU A 73 -28.37 -8.89 7.14
N LYS A 74 -29.05 -9.42 6.11
CA LYS A 74 -29.93 -10.60 6.27
C LYS A 74 -29.18 -11.86 6.69
N VAL A 75 -27.91 -12.00 6.29
CA VAL A 75 -27.09 -13.18 6.62
C VAL A 75 -26.12 -12.91 7.79
N ASN A 76 -26.31 -11.82 8.54
CA ASN A 76 -25.43 -11.40 9.64
C ASN A 76 -23.94 -11.35 9.25
N PHE A 77 -23.64 -10.95 8.01
CA PHE A 77 -22.28 -10.94 7.49
C PHE A 77 -21.42 -9.82 8.09
N PHE A 78 -22.05 -8.66 8.32
CA PHE A 78 -21.56 -7.55 9.13
C PHE A 78 -22.75 -6.87 9.82
N ASP A 79 -22.46 -6.01 10.79
CA ASP A 79 -23.41 -5.03 11.30
C ASP A 79 -22.85 -3.61 11.21
N ILE A 80 -23.74 -2.61 11.17
CA ILE A 80 -23.38 -1.20 11.21
C ILE A 80 -23.92 -0.60 12.50
N TYR A 81 -23.05 0.04 13.28
CA TYR A 81 -23.43 0.68 14.53
C TYR A 81 -24.59 1.66 14.32
N ASP A 82 -25.67 1.48 15.08
CA ASP A 82 -26.82 2.38 15.09
C ASP A 82 -26.68 3.39 16.25
N PRO A 83 -26.38 4.68 15.94
CA PRO A 83 -26.21 5.70 16.97
C PRO A 83 -27.53 6.14 17.61
N ILE A 84 -28.68 5.90 16.98
CA ILE A 84 -30.00 6.28 17.50
C ILE A 84 -30.38 5.30 18.60
N ASN A 85 -30.37 4.01 18.28
CA ASN A 85 -30.73 2.95 19.22
C ASN A 85 -29.57 2.54 20.15
N HIS A 86 -28.37 3.10 19.93
CA HIS A 86 -27.16 2.78 20.68
C HIS A 86 -26.94 1.27 20.74
N SER A 87 -26.99 0.61 19.58
CA SER A 87 -27.01 -0.85 19.51
C SER A 87 -26.11 -1.38 18.40
N ILE A 88 -25.66 -2.62 18.60
CA ILE A 88 -24.99 -3.43 17.59
C ILE A 88 -25.28 -4.91 17.84
N SER A 89 -25.36 -5.69 16.77
CA SER A 89 -25.63 -7.12 16.79
C SER A 89 -24.45 -7.88 17.37
N SER A 90 -24.69 -8.58 18.48
CA SER A 90 -23.71 -9.47 19.10
C SER A 90 -23.42 -10.74 18.28
N SER A 91 -24.26 -11.05 17.29
CA SER A 91 -24.09 -12.21 16.40
C SER A 91 -23.17 -11.93 15.22
N CYS A 92 -22.92 -10.65 14.91
CA CYS A 92 -22.05 -10.24 13.81
C CYS A 92 -20.59 -10.17 14.27
N ILE A 93 -19.70 -10.74 13.47
CA ILE A 93 -18.25 -10.69 13.74
C ILE A 93 -17.54 -9.54 13.03
N ARG A 94 -18.27 -8.73 12.24
CA ARG A 94 -17.74 -7.59 11.50
C ARG A 94 -18.57 -6.36 11.76
N HIS A 95 -17.97 -5.31 12.29
CA HIS A 95 -18.67 -4.08 12.65
C HIS A 95 -18.19 -2.90 11.81
N GLY A 96 -19.11 -2.17 11.19
CA GLY A 96 -18.88 -0.88 10.56
C GLY A 96 -19.39 0.25 11.44
N ILE A 97 -18.57 1.28 11.64
CA ILE A 97 -18.88 2.44 12.46
C ILE A 97 -18.76 3.67 11.57
N HIS A 98 -19.90 4.22 11.17
CA HIS A 98 -19.97 5.36 10.24
C HIS A 98 -19.92 6.71 10.97
N SER A 99 -20.29 6.74 12.25
CA SER A 99 -20.24 7.91 13.13
C SER A 99 -20.32 7.52 14.61
N GLN A 100 -20.04 8.47 15.51
CA GLN A 100 -20.22 8.36 16.97
C GLN A 100 -19.43 7.22 17.64
N GLU A 101 -18.16 7.10 17.27
CA GLU A 101 -17.23 6.05 17.67
C GLU A 101 -17.03 6.00 19.19
N LYS A 102 -17.01 7.15 19.85
CA LYS A 102 -16.92 7.22 21.32
C LYS A 102 -18.11 6.54 22.00
N ARG A 103 -19.32 6.67 21.44
CA ARG A 103 -20.51 5.99 21.95
C ARG A 103 -20.50 4.50 21.58
N TYR A 104 -19.95 4.12 20.42
CA TYR A 104 -19.73 2.71 20.15
C TYR A 104 -18.79 2.07 21.19
N LEU A 105 -17.69 2.75 21.54
CA LEU A 105 -16.71 2.26 22.52
C LEU A 105 -17.23 2.25 23.96
N SER A 106 -18.34 2.94 24.26
CA SER A 106 -18.98 2.85 25.57
C SER A 106 -19.93 1.65 25.71
N LEU A 107 -20.15 0.88 24.64
CA LEU A 107 -20.89 -0.39 24.72
C LEU A 107 -20.08 -1.44 25.49
N ASP A 108 -20.77 -2.40 26.09
CA ASP A 108 -20.14 -3.62 26.56
C ASP A 108 -19.77 -4.52 25.37
N LEU A 109 -18.52 -4.41 24.93
CA LEU A 109 -17.98 -5.19 23.82
C LEU A 109 -17.23 -6.45 24.30
N SER A 110 -17.13 -6.68 25.62
CA SER A 110 -16.25 -7.70 26.22
C SER A 110 -16.56 -9.13 25.76
N ASN A 111 -17.83 -9.42 25.46
CA ASN A 111 -18.28 -10.74 25.02
C ASN A 111 -18.21 -10.95 23.50
N LEU A 112 -17.81 -9.94 22.73
CA LEU A 112 -17.81 -10.00 21.28
C LEU A 112 -16.53 -10.63 20.73
N LYS A 113 -16.69 -11.61 19.84
CA LYS A 113 -15.57 -12.24 19.12
C LYS A 113 -15.37 -11.61 17.75
N LEU A 114 -15.07 -10.31 17.76
CA LEU A 114 -14.96 -9.54 16.52
C LEU A 114 -13.75 -9.97 15.70
N ARG A 115 -13.99 -10.21 14.41
CA ARG A 115 -12.96 -10.36 13.39
C ARG A 115 -12.66 -9.05 12.67
N SER A 116 -13.64 -8.16 12.51
CA SER A 116 -13.49 -6.94 11.71
C SER A 116 -14.13 -5.74 12.38
N ILE A 117 -13.44 -4.60 12.40
CA ILE A 117 -13.95 -3.34 12.94
C ILE A 117 -13.53 -2.22 12.01
N MET A 118 -14.47 -1.43 11.52
CA MET A 118 -14.20 -0.40 10.53
C MET A 118 -14.82 0.93 10.91
N PHE A 119 -14.00 1.84 11.42
CA PHE A 119 -14.32 3.24 11.71
C PHE A 119 -14.08 4.09 10.47
N PHE A 120 -15.13 4.77 10.00
CA PHE A 120 -15.10 5.55 8.76
C PHE A 120 -15.11 7.07 8.98
N ASN A 121 -15.27 7.52 10.22
CA ASN A 121 -15.32 8.94 10.54
C ASN A 121 -13.91 9.54 10.69
N LEU A 122 -13.64 10.57 9.90
CA LEU A 122 -12.39 11.35 9.90
C LEU A 122 -12.14 12.15 11.21
N GLY A 123 -13.18 12.31 12.04
CA GLY A 123 -13.12 13.01 13.32
C GLY A 123 -12.66 12.16 14.50
N PHE A 124 -12.67 10.83 14.38
CA PHE A 124 -12.28 9.93 15.46
C PHE A 124 -10.78 9.65 15.41
N ARG A 125 -10.03 10.41 16.22
CA ARG A 125 -8.57 10.51 16.10
C ARG A 125 -7.79 9.87 17.26
N ASN A 126 -8.47 9.42 18.30
CA ASN A 126 -7.82 9.05 19.56
C ASN A 126 -7.98 7.56 19.89
N MET A 127 -6.88 6.82 19.69
CA MET A 127 -6.78 5.38 19.98
C MET A 127 -6.70 5.05 21.47
N SER A 128 -6.42 6.03 22.35
CA SER A 128 -6.33 5.78 23.80
C SER A 128 -7.64 5.31 24.43
N HIS A 129 -8.76 5.53 23.75
CA HIS A 129 -10.08 5.07 24.20
C HIS A 129 -10.39 3.61 23.81
N ILE A 130 -9.50 2.95 23.07
CA ILE A 130 -9.75 1.60 22.54
C ILE A 130 -9.00 0.57 23.39
N ASN A 131 -9.74 -0.33 24.02
CA ASN A 131 -9.17 -1.39 24.83
C ASN A 131 -8.76 -2.61 23.98
N PHE A 132 -7.56 -2.57 23.39
CA PHE A 132 -7.04 -3.64 22.53
C PHE A 132 -6.73 -4.95 23.26
N SER A 133 -6.32 -4.87 24.53
CA SER A 133 -5.76 -6.00 25.27
C SER A 133 -6.80 -7.00 25.78
N SER A 134 -8.07 -6.60 25.93
CA SER A 134 -9.13 -7.52 26.39
C SER A 134 -10.24 -7.73 25.35
N VAL A 135 -10.68 -6.67 24.67
CA VAL A 135 -11.88 -6.70 23.81
C VAL A 135 -11.56 -7.14 22.38
N PHE A 136 -10.40 -6.75 21.86
CA PHE A 136 -10.10 -6.86 20.42
C PHE A 136 -9.03 -7.89 20.05
N GLN A 137 -8.68 -8.82 20.95
CA GLN A 137 -7.56 -9.75 20.75
C GLN A 137 -7.69 -10.66 19.50
N HIS A 138 -8.92 -10.87 19.01
CA HIS A 138 -9.20 -11.75 17.85
C HIS A 138 -9.49 -10.99 16.56
N VAL A 139 -9.30 -9.66 16.55
CA VAL A 139 -9.58 -8.84 15.37
C VAL A 139 -8.54 -9.14 14.29
N TYR A 140 -9.01 -9.52 13.12
CA TYR A 140 -8.23 -9.74 11.91
C TYR A 140 -8.19 -8.49 11.03
N VAL A 141 -9.20 -7.65 11.08
CA VAL A 141 -9.32 -6.42 10.30
C VAL A 141 -9.70 -5.27 11.22
N LEU A 142 -8.85 -4.27 11.32
CA LEU A 142 -9.26 -2.98 11.85
C LEU A 142 -9.12 -1.92 10.74
N TYR A 143 -10.00 -0.96 10.69
CA TYR A 143 -9.99 0.08 9.66
C TYR A 143 -10.35 1.38 10.36
N MET A 144 -9.49 2.39 10.27
CA MET A 144 -9.65 3.70 10.86
C MET A 144 -8.62 4.66 10.25
N ASP A 145 -8.89 5.95 10.27
CA ASP A 145 -7.92 6.99 9.91
C ASP A 145 -7.34 7.62 11.19
N ILE A 146 -6.01 7.66 11.32
CA ILE A 146 -5.22 8.34 12.38
C ILE A 146 -4.60 9.62 11.81
N ILE A 147 -4.65 10.74 12.52
CA ILE A 147 -4.00 11.98 12.04
C ILE A 147 -2.70 12.30 12.79
N ASP A 148 -2.58 11.85 14.05
CA ASP A 148 -1.48 12.28 14.92
C ASP A 148 -0.20 11.41 14.80
N GLY A 149 -0.20 10.40 13.91
CA GLY A 149 0.98 9.59 13.57
C GLY A 149 1.50 8.64 14.67
N THR A 150 0.99 8.76 15.90
CA THR A 150 1.37 7.92 17.05
C THR A 150 0.46 6.71 17.16
N LEU A 151 1.06 5.53 17.10
CA LEU A 151 0.36 4.28 17.35
C LEU A 151 0.58 3.81 18.80
N PRO A 152 -0.47 3.45 19.55
CA PRO A 152 -0.29 2.93 20.91
C PRO A 152 0.44 1.59 20.94
N ASP A 153 1.31 1.41 21.93
CA ASP A 153 2.06 0.16 22.20
C ASP A 153 1.15 -1.07 22.28
N ALA A 154 -0.09 -0.87 22.73
CA ALA A 154 -1.12 -1.89 22.82
C ALA A 154 -1.47 -2.57 21.47
N ILE A 155 -1.08 -2.00 20.31
CA ILE A 155 -1.22 -2.67 19.01
C ILE A 155 -0.48 -4.02 18.97
N GLY A 156 0.61 -4.14 19.74
CA GLY A 156 1.40 -5.37 19.84
C GLY A 156 0.60 -6.54 20.40
N SER A 157 -0.51 -6.28 21.11
CA SER A 157 -1.41 -7.31 21.65
C SER A 157 -2.32 -7.96 20.59
N LEU A 158 -2.43 -7.41 19.37
CA LEU A 158 -3.31 -7.91 18.32
C LEU A 158 -2.65 -8.99 17.45
N TYR A 159 -2.19 -10.09 18.05
CA TYR A 159 -1.38 -11.13 17.37
C TYR A 159 -2.09 -11.87 16.20
N HIS A 160 -3.42 -11.76 16.07
CA HIS A 160 -4.20 -12.33 14.97
C HIS A 160 -4.46 -11.37 13.80
N LEU A 161 -4.05 -10.10 13.91
CA LEU A 161 -4.43 -9.03 12.99
C LEU A 161 -3.82 -9.22 11.59
N LYS A 162 -4.64 -9.49 10.58
CA LYS A 162 -4.16 -9.62 9.19
C LYS A 162 -4.20 -8.27 8.47
N PHE A 163 -5.13 -7.40 8.83
CA PHE A 163 -5.27 -6.06 8.31
C PHE A 163 -5.74 -5.01 9.34
N LEU A 164 -5.38 -3.77 9.09
CA LEU A 164 -5.41 -2.60 9.99
C LEU A 164 -5.10 -1.38 9.13
N ARG A 165 -6.07 -0.94 8.36
CA ARG A 165 -5.90 0.36 7.73
C ARG A 165 -5.93 1.35 8.88
N LEU A 166 -4.76 1.85 9.22
CA LEU A 166 -4.51 2.97 10.11
C LEU A 166 -3.45 3.76 9.42
N THR A 167 -3.48 5.05 9.61
CA THR A 167 -2.32 5.89 9.44
C THR A 167 -1.22 5.66 10.50
N ALA A 168 -1.17 4.52 11.21
CA ALA A 168 0.06 3.89 11.74
C ALA A 168 -0.21 2.51 12.37
N LEU A 169 0.65 1.53 12.02
CA LEU A 169 1.02 0.15 12.44
C LEU A 169 0.07 -0.79 13.18
N LYS A 170 0.45 -2.07 13.12
CA LYS A 170 -0.30 -3.28 12.73
C LYS A 170 0.40 -4.46 13.49
N ASN A 171 -0.17 -5.67 13.56
CA ASN A 171 0.54 -6.92 13.91
C ASN A 171 0.15 -8.11 13.01
N LEU A 172 0.78 -8.25 11.84
CA LEU A 172 0.02 -8.22 10.58
C LEU A 172 0.37 -8.66 9.12
N GLN A 173 -0.49 -8.60 8.08
CA GLN A 173 -0.09 -8.77 6.66
C GLN A 173 0.06 -7.50 5.80
N THR A 174 -0.69 -6.39 5.94
CA THR A 174 -0.52 -5.19 5.05
C THR A 174 -0.54 -3.76 5.65
N LEU A 175 0.43 -3.26 6.41
CA LEU A 175 0.36 -1.89 6.92
C LEU A 175 0.30 -0.85 5.82
N CYS A 176 -0.65 0.08 5.90
CA CYS A 176 -0.80 1.16 4.94
C CYS A 176 -1.28 2.42 5.65
N VAL A 177 -0.45 3.48 5.59
CA VAL A 177 -0.59 4.74 6.29
C VAL A 177 -0.51 5.87 5.27
N LYS A 178 -1.60 6.61 5.13
CA LYS A 178 -1.67 7.76 4.20
C LYS A 178 -1.50 9.06 4.99
N CYS A 179 -0.26 9.45 5.27
CA CYS A 179 0.00 10.76 5.88
C CYS A 179 -0.23 11.88 4.86
N ASN A 180 -0.82 12.99 5.30
CA ASN A 180 -0.72 14.23 4.53
C ASN A 180 0.76 14.62 4.43
N PHE A 181 1.16 15.14 3.27
CA PHE A 181 2.51 15.33 2.70
C PHE A 181 3.61 16.01 3.58
N LYS A 182 3.44 16.16 4.90
CA LYS A 182 4.41 16.79 5.81
C LYS A 182 4.59 16.12 7.19
N GLN A 183 3.91 15.02 7.49
CA GLN A 183 4.07 14.33 8.79
C GLN A 183 4.51 12.89 8.62
N PHE A 184 5.62 12.53 9.27
CA PHE A 184 6.12 11.15 9.34
C PHE A 184 5.56 10.46 10.57
N CYS A 185 5.20 9.19 10.44
CA CYS A 185 4.80 8.37 11.58
C CYS A 185 6.02 7.92 12.38
N GLN A 186 5.87 7.91 13.70
CA GLN A 186 6.80 7.25 14.59
C GLN A 186 6.38 5.79 14.72
N LEU A 187 7.22 4.88 14.23
CA LEU A 187 6.93 3.45 14.33
C LEU A 187 7.48 2.92 15.66
N PRO A 188 6.68 2.25 16.50
CA PRO A 188 7.20 1.64 17.72
C PRO A 188 8.13 0.48 17.34
N PRO A 189 9.23 0.25 18.09
CA PRO A 189 10.21 -0.80 17.80
C PRO A 189 9.61 -2.21 17.59
N GLU A 190 8.50 -2.50 18.28
CA GLU A 190 7.70 -3.73 18.24
C GLU A 190 7.14 -4.00 16.83
N THR A 191 7.09 -3.00 15.96
CA THR A 191 6.78 -3.16 14.53
C THR A 191 7.71 -4.17 13.85
N ALA A 192 8.95 -4.32 14.32
CA ALA A 192 9.86 -5.30 13.76
C ALA A 192 9.52 -6.75 14.16
N ASP A 193 8.67 -6.96 15.17
CA ASP A 193 8.28 -8.29 15.65
C ASP A 193 7.05 -8.85 14.91
N LEU A 194 6.51 -8.08 13.95
CA LEU A 194 5.40 -8.44 13.09
C LEU A 194 5.85 -9.37 11.95
N ILE A 195 6.45 -10.52 12.26
CA ILE A 195 7.13 -11.39 11.29
C ILE A 195 6.26 -11.87 10.10
N ASN A 196 4.93 -11.82 10.26
CA ASN A 196 3.95 -12.15 9.22
C ASN A 196 3.61 -10.97 8.28
N LEU A 197 4.25 -9.80 8.46
CA LEU A 197 4.07 -8.57 7.67
C LEU A 197 4.46 -8.79 6.24
N ARG A 198 3.51 -8.58 5.31
CA ARG A 198 3.70 -8.66 3.86
C ARG A 198 3.73 -7.30 3.18
N TYR A 199 3.08 -6.28 3.72
CA TYR A 199 3.15 -4.93 3.18
C TYR A 199 3.35 -3.96 4.33
N LEU A 200 4.25 -3.00 4.16
CA LEU A 200 4.57 -1.93 5.11
C LEU A 200 4.62 -0.62 4.33
N ALA A 201 3.50 0.05 4.15
CA ALA A 201 3.34 1.24 3.33
C ALA A 201 3.09 2.48 4.20
N VAL A 202 4.14 3.01 4.82
CA VAL A 202 4.08 4.13 5.77
C VAL A 202 5.18 5.13 5.52
N PRO A 203 4.88 6.43 5.39
CA PRO A 203 5.87 7.49 5.55
C PRO A 203 6.40 7.49 6.99
N TYR A 204 7.63 7.02 7.23
CA TYR A 204 8.26 7.06 8.55
C TYR A 204 9.70 7.52 8.48
N SER A 205 10.16 8.25 9.51
CA SER A 205 11.47 8.88 9.55
C SER A 205 12.53 8.05 10.28
N GLU A 206 12.14 7.30 11.32
CA GLU A 206 13.08 6.56 12.16
C GLU A 206 13.30 5.13 11.65
N PRO A 207 14.56 4.67 11.51
CA PRO A 207 14.85 3.31 11.04
C PRO A 207 14.27 2.25 11.98
N LEU A 208 13.58 1.28 11.40
CA LEU A 208 13.29 0.01 12.08
C LEU A 208 14.60 -0.79 12.20
N ASN A 209 15.33 -0.61 13.30
CA ASN A 209 16.63 -1.27 13.55
C ASN A 209 16.62 -2.80 13.41
N ARG A 210 15.43 -3.43 13.47
CA ARG A 210 15.24 -4.89 13.34
C ARG A 210 14.40 -5.29 12.12
N ILE A 211 14.29 -4.43 11.09
CA ILE A 211 13.46 -4.69 9.89
C ILE A 211 13.74 -6.05 9.23
N ARG A 212 14.98 -6.56 9.35
CA ARG A 212 15.40 -7.89 8.89
C ARG A 212 14.55 -9.06 9.44
N LYS A 213 13.86 -8.87 10.56
CA LYS A 213 12.94 -9.87 11.14
C LYS A 213 11.65 -10.05 10.32
N LEU A 214 11.29 -9.06 9.49
CA LEU A 214 10.08 -9.07 8.68
C LEU A 214 10.26 -9.93 7.42
N THR A 215 10.57 -11.21 7.61
CA THR A 215 10.92 -12.14 6.55
C THR A 215 9.77 -12.38 5.55
N SER A 216 8.53 -12.15 5.96
CA SER A 216 7.35 -12.25 5.10
C SER A 216 7.11 -11.01 4.21
N LEU A 217 7.91 -9.95 4.35
CA LEU A 217 7.64 -8.65 3.73
C LEU A 217 7.80 -8.68 2.22
N GLN A 218 6.74 -8.28 1.51
CA GLN A 218 6.60 -8.23 0.05
C GLN A 218 6.52 -6.81 -0.50
N ALA A 219 6.06 -5.84 0.29
CA ALA A 219 6.06 -4.43 -0.06
C ALA A 219 6.54 -3.59 1.11
N LEU A 220 7.44 -2.65 0.85
CA LEU A 220 7.91 -1.66 1.80
C LEU A 220 7.80 -0.30 1.13
N GLU A 221 6.83 0.51 1.52
CA GLU A 221 6.59 1.81 0.91
C GLU A 221 6.68 2.90 1.98
N GLY A 222 7.26 4.03 1.64
CA GLY A 222 7.29 5.21 2.49
C GLY A 222 8.48 5.32 3.45
N VAL A 223 9.55 4.55 3.25
CA VAL A 223 10.78 4.75 4.05
C VAL A 223 11.30 6.15 3.76
N SER A 224 11.20 7.06 4.73
CA SER A 224 11.72 8.41 4.60
C SER A 224 13.16 8.45 5.09
N LEU A 225 14.04 8.91 4.24
CA LEU A 225 15.45 9.10 4.56
C LEU A 225 15.60 10.52 5.13
N LEU A 226 15.32 10.65 6.43
CA LEU A 226 15.61 11.88 7.17
C LEU A 226 16.89 11.67 7.96
N ARG A 227 17.94 12.42 7.59
CA ARG A 227 19.29 12.37 8.18
C ARG A 227 20.01 11.04 7.91
N ASN A 228 21.34 11.08 7.91
CA ASN A 228 22.28 9.97 7.68
C ASN A 228 22.19 8.77 8.65
N LEU A 229 20.99 8.43 9.15
CA LEU A 229 20.74 7.56 10.28
C LEU A 229 20.11 6.21 9.89
N THR A 230 19.56 6.05 8.67
CA THR A 230 18.92 4.79 8.26
C THR A 230 19.92 3.84 7.57
N PRO A 231 20.25 2.67 8.16
CA PRO A 231 21.05 1.66 7.49
C PRO A 231 20.20 0.95 6.43
N LEU A 232 20.24 1.44 5.19
CA LEU A 232 19.48 0.89 4.05
C LEU A 232 19.92 -0.52 3.66
N ASN A 233 21.16 -0.89 4.04
CA ASN A 233 21.71 -2.23 3.88
C ASN A 233 20.85 -3.33 4.56
N ASN A 234 20.01 -3.00 5.53
CA ASN A 234 19.13 -4.00 6.14
C ASN A 234 17.96 -4.41 5.22
N ILE A 235 17.58 -3.58 4.25
CA ILE A 235 16.48 -3.85 3.32
C ILE A 235 16.84 -4.97 2.35
N SER A 236 18.11 -5.10 1.96
CA SER A 236 18.57 -6.16 1.05
C SER A 236 18.41 -7.57 1.64
N ASN A 237 18.26 -7.70 2.96
CA ASN A 237 17.99 -8.98 3.63
C ASN A 237 16.54 -9.47 3.45
N LEU A 238 15.63 -8.60 2.99
CA LEU A 238 14.21 -8.92 2.81
C LEU A 238 14.00 -9.71 1.52
N LYS A 239 14.25 -11.02 1.58
CA LYS A 239 14.23 -11.90 0.39
C LYS A 239 12.89 -11.94 -0.34
N ASN A 240 11.77 -11.69 0.34
CA ASN A 240 10.44 -11.72 -0.28
C ASN A 240 9.99 -10.36 -0.83
N LEU A 241 10.82 -9.32 -0.70
CA LEU A 241 10.46 -7.96 -1.05
C LEU A 241 10.34 -7.80 -2.57
N SER A 242 9.15 -7.44 -3.02
CA SER A 242 8.78 -7.27 -4.42
C SER A 242 8.43 -5.83 -4.80
N THR A 243 8.08 -4.99 -3.82
CA THR A 243 7.74 -3.58 -4.01
C THR A 243 8.49 -2.73 -2.99
N LEU A 244 9.18 -1.69 -3.45
CA LEU A 244 9.89 -0.75 -2.59
C LEU A 244 9.53 0.69 -3.01
N LYS A 245 9.13 1.52 -2.05
CA LYS A 245 8.99 2.97 -2.23
C LYS A 245 9.82 3.71 -1.18
N LEU A 246 10.79 4.49 -1.64
CA LEU A 246 11.66 5.32 -0.80
C LEU A 246 11.32 6.79 -1.02
N LEU A 247 11.38 7.56 0.06
CA LEU A 247 11.05 8.97 0.12
C LEU A 247 12.25 9.77 0.67
N CYS A 248 12.58 10.88 0.02
CA CYS A 248 13.62 11.81 0.45
C CYS A 248 13.13 13.24 0.20
N TYR A 249 12.55 13.86 1.25
CA TYR A 249 11.92 15.18 1.15
C TYR A 249 12.74 16.32 1.77
N ALA A 250 13.90 16.02 2.36
CA ALA A 250 14.82 17.06 2.81
C ALA A 250 15.44 17.77 1.58
N ASP A 251 16.05 18.94 1.78
CA ASP A 251 16.85 19.61 0.73
C ASP A 251 18.11 18.81 0.31
N GLU A 252 18.31 17.65 0.94
CA GLU A 252 19.40 16.70 0.71
C GLU A 252 19.06 15.69 -0.40
N SER A 253 20.09 15.00 -0.89
CA SER A 253 20.00 13.92 -1.86
C SER A 253 19.84 12.56 -1.17
N PHE A 254 19.32 11.58 -1.91
CA PHE A 254 19.37 10.18 -1.51
C PHE A 254 20.82 9.78 -1.16
N PRO A 255 21.06 9.10 -0.02
CA PRO A 255 22.33 8.43 0.22
C PRO A 255 22.56 7.32 -0.80
N SER A 256 23.75 6.72 -0.80
CA SER A 256 24.08 5.63 -1.74
C SER A 256 23.02 4.51 -1.72
N LEU A 257 22.47 4.23 -2.90
CA LEU A 257 21.41 3.23 -3.11
C LEU A 257 21.96 1.90 -3.65
N GLU A 258 23.26 1.63 -3.50
CA GLU A 258 23.93 0.41 -4.02
C GLU A 258 23.31 -0.90 -3.50
N PHE A 259 22.70 -0.89 -2.31
CA PHE A 259 22.03 -2.06 -1.75
C PHE A 259 20.90 -2.60 -2.64
N LEU A 260 20.35 -1.78 -3.54
CA LEU A 260 19.29 -2.19 -4.46
C LEU A 260 19.72 -3.36 -5.37
N ILE A 261 21.00 -3.45 -5.72
CA ILE A 261 21.56 -4.52 -6.55
C ILE A 261 21.30 -5.90 -5.92
N SER A 262 21.33 -5.98 -4.60
CA SER A 262 21.10 -7.21 -3.82
C SER A 262 19.63 -7.58 -3.66
N CYS A 263 18.69 -6.71 -4.06
CA CYS A 263 17.25 -6.95 -3.95
C CYS A 263 16.72 -7.77 -5.14
N HIS A 264 17.15 -9.03 -5.25
CA HIS A 264 16.90 -9.86 -6.45
C HIS A 264 15.42 -10.11 -6.79
N ASN A 265 14.49 -9.99 -5.83
CA ASN A 265 13.06 -10.21 -6.06
C ASN A 265 12.25 -8.93 -6.28
N LEU A 266 12.92 -7.77 -6.33
CA LEU A 266 12.28 -6.47 -6.43
C LEU A 266 11.71 -6.22 -7.83
N LYS A 267 10.37 -6.17 -7.94
CA LYS A 267 9.65 -5.98 -9.20
C LYS A 267 9.19 -4.54 -9.42
N LYS A 268 8.86 -3.82 -8.36
CA LYS A 268 8.36 -2.44 -8.40
C LYS A 268 9.22 -1.55 -7.50
N LEU A 269 9.75 -0.47 -8.06
CA LEU A 269 10.55 0.51 -7.33
C LEU A 269 10.03 1.92 -7.59
N LEU A 270 9.80 2.68 -6.52
CA LEU A 270 9.51 4.11 -6.58
C LEU A 270 10.53 4.87 -5.73
N LEU A 271 11.22 5.84 -6.33
CA LEU A 271 12.12 6.75 -5.65
C LEU A 271 11.56 8.16 -5.79
N GLU A 272 11.24 8.79 -4.66
CA GLU A 272 10.69 10.15 -4.61
C GLU A 272 11.62 11.03 -3.80
N GLY A 273 12.25 12.01 -4.46
CA GLY A 273 13.30 12.86 -3.86
C GLY A 273 14.58 12.93 -4.70
N ARG A 274 15.46 13.87 -4.35
CA ARG A 274 16.66 14.22 -5.14
C ARG A 274 17.67 13.08 -5.20
N ILE A 275 18.17 12.72 -6.38
CA ILE A 275 19.21 11.70 -6.59
C ILE A 275 20.40 12.37 -7.25
N GLU A 276 21.60 12.28 -6.66
CA GLU A 276 22.82 12.81 -7.29
C GLU A 276 23.28 11.95 -8.47
N LYS A 277 23.40 10.64 -8.22
CA LYS A 277 23.80 9.66 -9.22
C LYS A 277 22.85 8.47 -9.18
N LEU A 278 22.38 8.07 -10.35
CA LEU A 278 21.49 6.93 -10.49
C LEU A 278 22.22 5.64 -10.05
N PRO A 279 21.66 4.81 -9.15
CA PRO A 279 22.27 3.54 -8.80
C PRO A 279 22.12 2.51 -9.93
N LEU A 280 22.86 1.40 -9.83
CA LEU A 280 22.54 0.20 -10.58
C LEU A 280 21.32 -0.49 -9.94
N PHE A 281 20.44 -1.01 -10.78
CA PHE A 281 19.20 -1.66 -10.34
C PHE A 281 19.26 -3.18 -10.55
N PRO A 282 18.49 -3.97 -9.76
CA PRO A 282 18.38 -5.40 -9.98
C PRO A 282 17.61 -5.70 -11.28
N ASN A 283 18.01 -6.76 -11.98
CA ASN A 283 17.41 -7.16 -13.25
C ASN A 283 15.93 -7.59 -13.15
N SER A 284 15.41 -7.80 -11.94
CA SER A 284 14.02 -8.19 -11.69
C SER A 284 13.02 -7.05 -11.78
N ILE A 285 13.47 -5.79 -11.88
CA ILE A 285 12.57 -4.63 -11.96
C ILE A 285 11.72 -4.69 -13.23
N THR A 286 10.41 -4.58 -13.03
CA THR A 286 9.39 -4.50 -14.09
C THR A 286 8.69 -3.15 -14.13
N MET A 287 8.72 -2.41 -13.02
CA MET A 287 8.13 -1.08 -12.90
C MET A 287 9.06 -0.17 -12.10
N LEU A 288 9.46 0.94 -12.70
CA LEU A 288 10.27 1.96 -12.06
C LEU A 288 9.58 3.32 -12.15
N THR A 289 9.54 4.03 -11.04
CA THR A 289 9.02 5.40 -10.96
C THR A 289 10.03 6.29 -10.26
N LEU A 290 10.45 7.36 -10.93
CA LEU A 290 11.32 8.39 -10.38
C LEU A 290 10.49 9.68 -10.27
N VAL A 291 10.42 10.24 -9.07
CA VAL A 291 9.62 11.43 -8.74
C VAL A 291 10.56 12.46 -8.12
N ASP A 292 10.54 13.70 -8.62
CA ASP A 292 11.32 14.81 -8.07
C ASP A 292 12.83 14.50 -7.90
N SER A 293 13.37 13.65 -8.79
CA SER A 293 14.75 13.17 -8.71
C SER A 293 15.82 14.19 -9.08
N LYS A 294 15.47 15.23 -9.83
CA LYS A 294 16.39 16.33 -10.22
C LYS A 294 17.71 15.85 -10.85
N LEU A 295 17.68 14.78 -11.63
CA LEU A 295 18.86 14.21 -12.29
C LEU A 295 19.39 15.18 -13.35
N MET A 296 20.71 15.35 -13.40
CA MET A 296 21.38 16.19 -14.41
C MET A 296 21.89 15.37 -15.60
N GLU A 297 22.30 14.14 -15.36
CA GLU A 297 22.70 13.17 -16.39
C GLU A 297 21.49 12.43 -16.95
N ASP A 298 21.52 12.07 -18.24
CA ASP A 298 20.43 11.36 -18.90
C ASP A 298 20.22 9.98 -18.27
N PRO A 299 19.07 9.73 -17.60
CA PRO A 299 18.82 8.46 -16.95
C PRO A 299 18.61 7.31 -17.96
N MET A 300 18.26 7.61 -19.21
CA MET A 300 17.85 6.58 -20.18
C MET A 300 18.96 5.60 -20.53
N PHE A 301 20.23 5.99 -20.39
CA PHE A 301 21.35 5.08 -20.58
C PHE A 301 21.28 3.89 -19.62
N ILE A 302 21.16 4.14 -18.32
CA ILE A 302 21.10 3.08 -17.30
C ILE A 302 19.74 2.37 -17.33
N LEU A 303 18.66 3.14 -17.43
CA LEU A 303 17.31 2.60 -17.40
C LEU A 303 17.00 1.72 -18.63
N GLY A 304 17.59 2.05 -19.77
CA GLY A 304 17.45 1.30 -21.02
C GLY A 304 18.11 -0.07 -21.00
N MET A 305 19.04 -0.31 -20.08
CA MET A 305 19.72 -1.60 -19.92
C MET A 305 18.91 -2.61 -19.09
N LEU A 306 17.79 -2.20 -18.47
CA LEU A 306 17.02 -3.08 -17.59
C LEU A 306 16.22 -4.11 -18.41
N PRO A 307 16.53 -5.41 -18.26
CA PRO A 307 16.06 -6.43 -19.20
C PRO A 307 14.58 -6.74 -19.07
N ASN A 308 13.97 -6.48 -17.91
CA ASN A 308 12.57 -6.81 -17.61
C ASN A 308 11.68 -5.58 -17.43
N LEU A 309 12.20 -4.37 -17.65
CA LEU A 309 11.47 -3.13 -17.39
C LEU A 309 10.31 -2.98 -18.38
N ARG A 310 9.08 -2.95 -17.85
CA ARG A 310 7.84 -2.85 -18.63
C ARG A 310 7.15 -1.50 -18.48
N ASN A 311 7.29 -0.88 -17.32
CA ASN A 311 6.67 0.40 -16.99
C ASN A 311 7.72 1.36 -16.45
N LEU A 312 7.89 2.51 -17.09
CA LEU A 312 8.77 3.56 -16.63
C LEU A 312 7.98 4.87 -16.51
N CYS A 313 8.06 5.51 -15.36
CA CYS A 313 7.48 6.81 -15.09
C CYS A 313 8.55 7.76 -14.55
N LEU A 314 8.75 8.89 -15.23
CA LEU A 314 9.64 9.96 -14.82
C LEU A 314 8.80 11.22 -14.61
N PHE A 315 8.60 11.62 -13.36
CA PHE A 315 7.85 12.82 -12.98
C PHE A 315 8.78 13.83 -12.31
N ARG A 316 9.00 14.99 -12.94
CA ARG A 316 9.97 16.00 -12.45
C ARG A 316 11.36 15.40 -12.15
N ALA A 317 11.71 14.32 -12.86
CA ALA A 317 12.85 13.47 -12.49
C ALA A 317 14.17 13.93 -13.13
N TYR A 318 14.12 14.64 -14.26
CA TYR A 318 15.28 15.04 -15.06
C TYR A 318 15.28 16.55 -15.33
N GLN A 319 16.43 17.19 -15.13
CA GLN A 319 16.65 18.63 -15.30
C GLN A 319 17.57 18.98 -16.47
N GLY A 320 18.13 17.99 -17.17
CA GLY A 320 18.90 18.25 -18.38
C GLY A 320 18.03 18.51 -19.60
N LYS A 321 18.69 18.83 -20.72
CA LYS A 321 18.05 19.34 -21.94
C LYS A 321 17.76 18.28 -23.00
N GLU A 322 18.42 17.13 -22.91
CA GLU A 322 18.39 16.13 -23.96
C GLU A 322 18.28 14.73 -23.36
N ILE A 323 17.41 13.91 -23.95
CA ILE A 323 17.32 12.49 -23.65
C ILE A 323 17.66 11.71 -24.92
N ILE A 324 18.50 10.68 -24.77
CA ILE A 324 18.95 9.79 -25.83
C ILE A 324 18.59 8.36 -25.46
N CYS A 325 17.84 7.70 -26.34
CA CYS A 325 17.51 6.29 -26.23
C CYS A 325 18.20 5.55 -27.36
N SER A 326 19.31 4.87 -27.03
CA SER A 326 20.16 4.16 -27.99
C SER A 326 19.48 2.93 -28.59
N ASP A 327 20.04 2.41 -29.69
CA ASP A 327 19.58 1.16 -30.30
C ASP A 327 19.58 0.01 -29.30
N ASN A 328 18.56 -0.87 -29.43
CA ASN A 328 18.32 -2.02 -28.55
C ASN A 328 18.07 -1.70 -27.06
N SER A 329 17.95 -0.42 -26.68
CA SER A 329 17.53 -0.03 -25.33
C SER A 329 16.05 -0.36 -25.10
N PHE A 330 15.70 -0.63 -23.84
CA PHE A 330 14.31 -0.82 -23.39
C PHE A 330 13.57 -1.99 -24.09
N SER A 331 14.22 -3.16 -24.16
CA SER A 331 13.74 -4.33 -24.89
C SER A 331 12.35 -4.86 -24.49
N GLN A 332 11.91 -4.61 -23.24
CA GLN A 332 10.62 -5.07 -22.71
C GLN A 332 9.63 -3.94 -22.36
N LEU A 333 9.98 -2.68 -22.66
CA LEU A 333 9.21 -1.53 -22.21
C LEU A 333 7.88 -1.43 -22.97
N LYS A 334 6.78 -1.34 -22.22
CA LYS A 334 5.41 -1.24 -22.75
C LYS A 334 4.77 0.11 -22.46
N PHE A 335 5.13 0.74 -21.34
CA PHE A 335 4.55 2.01 -20.91
C PHE A 335 5.66 2.96 -20.48
N LEU A 336 5.70 4.14 -21.10
CA LEU A 336 6.61 5.22 -20.75
C LEU A 336 5.82 6.50 -20.46
N SER A 337 6.05 7.11 -19.29
CA SER A 337 5.51 8.43 -18.90
C SER A 337 6.67 9.38 -18.64
N LEU A 338 6.69 10.51 -19.33
CA LEU A 338 7.67 11.59 -19.20
C LEU A 338 6.93 12.89 -18.86
N ASP A 339 6.87 13.21 -17.56
CA ASP A 339 5.94 14.20 -17.04
C ASP A 339 6.69 15.32 -16.31
N CYS A 340 6.32 16.57 -16.62
CA CYS A 340 6.90 17.76 -15.99
C CYS A 340 8.44 17.83 -16.07
N LEU A 341 9.02 17.41 -17.20
CA LEU A 341 10.45 17.55 -17.51
C LEU A 341 10.73 18.93 -18.12
N TRP A 342 10.68 19.98 -17.29
CA TRP A 342 10.58 21.37 -17.75
C TRP A 342 11.73 21.87 -18.64
N ASN A 343 12.94 21.34 -18.45
CA ASN A 343 14.12 21.75 -19.21
C ASN A 343 14.35 20.92 -20.48
N LEU A 344 13.54 19.88 -20.72
CA LEU A 344 13.79 18.92 -21.80
C LEU A 344 13.42 19.51 -23.17
N GLU A 345 14.44 19.92 -23.92
CA GLU A 345 14.33 20.50 -25.26
C GLU A 345 14.34 19.41 -26.35
N ARG A 346 15.22 18.41 -26.23
CA ARG A 346 15.45 17.38 -27.26
C ARG A 346 15.19 15.98 -26.75
N TRP A 347 14.67 15.13 -27.64
CA TRP A 347 14.52 13.71 -27.36
C TRP A 347 14.85 12.90 -28.61
N ASN A 348 15.97 12.19 -28.56
CA ASN A 348 16.50 11.39 -29.65
C ASN A 348 16.20 9.92 -29.38
N LEU A 349 15.33 9.35 -30.21
CA LEU A 349 14.95 7.94 -30.14
C LEU A 349 15.57 7.21 -31.33
N ALA A 350 16.48 6.28 -31.07
CA ALA A 350 17.03 5.43 -32.12
C ALA A 350 15.94 4.50 -32.68
N THR A 351 16.09 4.08 -33.94
CA THR A 351 15.06 3.36 -34.69
C THR A 351 14.65 2.03 -34.05
N SER A 352 15.59 1.36 -33.36
CA SER A 352 15.34 0.08 -32.68
C SER A 352 15.11 0.20 -31.18
N ALA A 353 15.02 1.42 -30.63
CA ALA A 353 14.75 1.64 -29.22
C ALA A 353 13.28 1.32 -28.89
N MET A 354 13.03 0.70 -27.73
CA MET A 354 11.67 0.44 -27.19
C MET A 354 10.73 -0.35 -28.14
N PRO A 355 11.11 -1.54 -28.64
CA PRO A 355 10.35 -2.26 -29.68
C PRO A 355 8.95 -2.72 -29.27
N LEU A 356 8.64 -2.79 -27.97
CA LEU A 356 7.37 -3.29 -27.43
C LEU A 356 6.46 -2.19 -26.85
N ILE A 357 6.76 -0.92 -27.12
CA ILE A 357 6.02 0.21 -26.56
C ILE A 357 4.55 0.18 -26.98
N LYS A 358 3.63 0.31 -26.02
CA LYS A 358 2.18 0.32 -26.23
C LYS A 358 1.55 1.68 -25.95
N ALA A 359 2.10 2.40 -24.97
CA ALA A 359 1.65 3.75 -24.67
C ALA A 359 2.83 4.61 -24.26
N LEU A 360 2.85 5.80 -24.84
CA LEU A 360 3.77 6.87 -24.51
C LEU A 360 2.97 8.08 -24.04
N ARG A 361 3.25 8.56 -22.84
CA ARG A 361 2.66 9.79 -22.29
C ARG A 361 3.76 10.81 -22.11
N ARG A 362 3.55 12.00 -22.67
CA ARG A 362 4.41 13.16 -22.46
C ARG A 362 3.51 14.36 -22.18
N PHE A 363 3.46 14.78 -20.92
CA PHE A 363 2.82 16.05 -20.57
C PHE A 363 3.85 17.17 -20.71
N ARG A 364 3.81 17.88 -21.85
CA ARG A 364 4.45 19.19 -22.00
C ARG A 364 3.57 20.22 -21.30
N SER A 365 4.15 20.99 -20.38
CA SER A 365 3.62 22.29 -19.95
C SER A 365 4.07 23.35 -20.94
#